data_AF-A0A4D6C1W8-F1
#
_entry.id   AF-A0A4D6C1W8-F1
#
_cell.length_a   1.000
_cell.length_b   1.000
_cell.length_c   1.000
_cell.angle_alpha   90.00
_cell.angle_beta   90.00
_cell.angle_gamma   90.00
#
_symmetry.space_group_name_H-M   'P 1'
#
loop_
_entity.id
_entity.type
_entity.pdbx_description
1 polymer ?
#
loop_
_entity_poly.entity_id
_entity_poly.type
_entity_poly.pdbx_seq_one_letter_code
_entity_poly.pdbx_strand_id
1 'polypeptide(L)' 'MILFNNNLFICMSSNRAITYPIFTFRWLAVHGLAVPTVFFLGSITAMQFIQR' A
#
# COMPACT_ATOMS: atom_id res chain seq x y z
N MET A 1 48.90 13.92 -17.98
CA MET A 1 47.69 14.74 -18.10
C MET A 1 46.78 14.04 -19.10
N ILE A 2 45.90 13.14 -18.68
CA ILE A 2 44.60 13.46 -18.07
C ILE A 2 44.41 12.71 -16.74
N LEU A 3 43.79 13.41 -15.80
CA LEU A 3 43.65 13.12 -14.38
C LEU A 3 42.68 11.95 -14.13
N PHE A 4 43.03 11.06 -13.21
CA PHE A 4 42.07 10.19 -12.53
C PHE A 4 40.90 11.04 -12.01
N ASN A 5 39.68 10.78 -12.49
CA ASN A 5 38.47 11.25 -11.81
C ASN A 5 37.50 10.08 -11.63
N ASN A 6 37.80 9.25 -10.64
CA ASN A 6 36.90 8.20 -10.14
C ASN A 6 35.90 8.75 -9.10
N ASN A 7 35.63 10.07 -9.06
CA ASN A 7 34.80 10.70 -8.03
C ASN A 7 33.57 11.46 -8.59
N LEU A 8 33.29 11.42 -9.90
CA LEU A 8 32.21 12.24 -10.49
C LEU A 8 30.85 11.53 -10.66
N PHE A 9 30.74 10.21 -10.45
CA PHE A 9 29.44 9.53 -10.51
C PHE A 9 29.05 8.82 -9.20
N ILE A 10 29.33 9.51 -8.08
CA ILE A 10 28.75 9.20 -6.78
C ILE A 10 27.49 10.07 -6.55
N CYS A 11 26.85 10.52 -7.63
CA CYS A 11 25.57 11.21 -7.55
C CYS A 11 24.48 10.17 -7.28
N MET A 12 24.26 9.88 -6.00
CA MET A 12 22.95 9.56 -5.40
C MET A 12 21.97 8.77 -6.29
N SER A 13 22.40 7.68 -6.93
CA SER A 13 21.43 6.65 -7.31
C SER A 13 21.13 5.90 -6.04
N SER A 14 20.18 6.45 -5.28
CA SER A 14 19.52 5.74 -4.20
C SER A 14 18.98 4.46 -4.84
N ASN A 15 19.75 3.37 -4.77
CA ASN A 15 19.36 2.02 -5.16
C ASN A 15 18.33 1.55 -4.12
N ARG A 16 17.19 2.23 -4.13
CA ARG A 16 16.06 1.93 -3.30
C ARG A 16 15.49 0.66 -3.89
N ALA A 17 15.61 -0.43 -3.15
CA ALA A 17 14.93 -1.66 -3.51
C ALA A 17 13.43 -1.36 -3.68
N ILE A 18 12.96 -1.30 -4.93
CA ILE A 18 11.54 -1.16 -5.26
C ILE A 18 10.89 -2.48 -4.83
N THR A 19 10.26 -2.49 -3.66
CA THR A 19 9.56 -3.66 -3.16
C THR A 19 8.12 -3.61 -3.65
N TYR A 20 7.70 -4.65 -4.37
CA TYR A 20 6.32 -4.78 -4.83
C TYR A 20 5.49 -5.57 -3.81
N PRO A 21 4.23 -5.17 -3.55
CA PRO A 21 3.35 -5.93 -2.67
C PRO A 21 2.99 -7.27 -3.32
N ILE A 22 2.96 -8.32 -2.51
CA ILE A 22 2.55 -9.68 -2.95
C ILE A 22 1.20 -9.99 -2.30
N PHE A 23 0.19 -10.22 -3.14
CA PHE A 23 -1.14 -10.63 -2.69
C PHE A 23 -1.36 -12.13 -2.90
N THR A 24 -1.73 -12.83 -1.83
CA THR A 24 -2.09 -14.25 -1.91
C THR A 24 -3.59 -14.41 -2.15
N PHE A 25 -4.01 -15.55 -2.73
CA PHE A 25 -5.44 -15.86 -2.89
C PHE A 25 -6.21 -15.80 -1.56
N ARG A 26 -5.60 -16.28 -0.48
CA ARG A 26 -6.19 -16.18 0.87
C ARG A 26 -6.40 -14.71 1.27
N TRP A 27 -5.43 -13.84 1.01
CA TRP A 27 -5.58 -12.41 1.31
C TRP A 27 -6.77 -11.81 0.57
N LEU A 28 -6.92 -12.11 -0.72
CA LEU A 28 -8.05 -11.65 -1.53
C LEU A 28 -9.38 -12.22 -1.03
N ALA A 29 -9.44 -13.52 -0.68
CA ALA A 29 -10.65 -14.15 -0.17
C ALA A 29 -11.12 -13.54 1.16
N VAL A 30 -10.19 -13.25 2.07
CA VAL A 30 -10.50 -12.60 3.34
C VAL A 30 -10.98 -11.17 3.11
N HIS A 31 -10.27 -10.38 2.28
CA HIS A 31 -10.63 -8.97 2.06
C HIS A 31 -11.92 -8.82 1.25
N GLY A 32 -12.22 -9.75 0.34
CA GLY A 32 -13.46 -9.77 -0.43
C GLY A 32 -14.71 -9.91 0.43
N LEU A 33 -14.61 -10.48 1.64
CA LEU A 33 -15.71 -10.56 2.61
C LEU A 33 -15.57 -9.51 3.71
N ALA A 34 -14.39 -9.39 4.32
CA ALA A 34 -14.19 -8.54 5.49
C ALA A 34 -14.41 -7.06 5.20
N VAL A 35 -13.91 -6.54 4.06
CA VAL A 35 -14.06 -5.12 3.70
C VAL A 35 -15.53 -4.73 3.54
N PRO A 36 -16.35 -5.42 2.72
CA PRO A 36 -17.76 -5.08 2.62
C PRO A 36 -18.51 -5.33 3.94
N THR A 37 -18.17 -6.35 4.73
CA THR A 37 -18.81 -6.57 6.05
C THR A 37 -18.62 -5.37 6.98
N VAL A 38 -17.41 -4.84 7.11
CA VAL A 38 -17.16 -3.67 7.98
C VAL A 38 -17.90 -2.43 7.45
N PHE A 39 -17.95 -2.24 6.13
CA PHE A 39 -18.72 -1.16 5.51
C PHE A 39 -20.23 -1.24 5.84
N PHE A 40 -20.82 -2.43 5.74
CA PHE A 40 -22.23 -2.63 6.06
C PHE A 40 -22.52 -2.49 7.55
N LEU A 41 -21.65 -3.00 8.42
CA LEU A 41 -21.80 -2.79 9.86
C LEU A 41 -21.80 -1.30 10.21
N GLY A 42 -20.88 -0.51 9.65
CA GLY A 42 -20.89 0.95 9.80
C GLY A 42 -22.22 1.57 9.35
N SER A 43 -22.71 1.18 8.18
CA SER A 43 -23.98 1.67 7.64
C SER A 43 -25.19 1.30 8.52
N ILE A 44 -25.26 0.06 9.03
CA ILE A 44 -26.33 -0.43 9.91
C ILE A 44 -26.30 0.27 11.27
N THR A 45 -25.11 0.55 11.81
CA THR A 45 -24.99 1.32 13.05
C THR A 45 -25.50 2.75 12.89
N ALA A 46 -25.28 3.39 11.73
CA ALA A 46 -25.82 4.70 11.43
C ALA A 46 -27.37 4.69 11.36
N MET A 47 -27.96 3.61 10.85
CA MET A 47 -29.42 3.45 10.78
C MET A 47 -30.10 3.49 12.15
N GLN A 48 -29.41 3.09 13.22
CA GLN A 48 -29.96 3.11 14.59
C GLN A 48 -30.33 4.53 15.07
N PHE A 49 -29.76 5.57 14.44
CA PHE A 49 -29.96 6.96 14.83
C PHE A 49 -30.81 7.76 13.83
N ILE A 50 -31.39 7.11 12.82
CA ILE A 50 -32.31 7.78 11.89
C ILE A 50 -33.61 8.09 12.63
N GLN A 51 -34.01 9.36 12.60
CA GLN A 51 -35.28 9.85 13.14
C GLN A 51 -36.22 10.20 11.99
N ARG A 52 -37.54 10.07 12.22
CA ARG A 52 -38.60 10.36 11.24
C ARG A 52 -39.06 11.81 11.29
#